data_AF-A0A9E2JZW2-F1
#
_entry.id   AF-A0A9E2JZW2-F1
#
_cell.length_a   1.000
_cell.length_b   1.000
_cell.length_c   1.000
_cell.angle_alpha   90.00
_cell.angle_beta   90.00
_cell.angle_gamma   90.00
#
_symmetry.space_group_name_H-M   'P 1'
#
loop_
_entity.id
_entity.type
_entity.pdbx_description
1 polymer ?
#
loop_
_entity_poly.entity_id
_entity_poly.type
_entity_poly.pdbx_seq_one_letter_code
_entity_poly.pdbx_strand_id
1 'polypeptide(L)'
;MSYTLDQLNAAPLKEAAQMLTGLYEHSDWIAEKALAQRPFRSLAHLKHAMTKVLDEAGRDAQLALIRAHPELAGKAMVSKTLTAESTNEQTKAGLTDCTPEEFERIQTLNREYNARFGWPFILAVRGPRGVGLNKREIMATFERRLRGHPDFELQECLRNIHRIVEIRLNDKFAYEPTRGQLVWDWQEKLAQHSDPGYAERGQLTVTYLTEAHRACAQRISHWMKDCGFDEVSIDAVGNVVGRYHPSPNPSNAPYLLTGSHYDTVRNGGKYDGRLGIFVPMACVQTLHAQGRRLPFGIEVVGFAEEEGQRYKATFLGSGALIGDFKAEWLDQKDADGISMREAMQHAGLCLDDIPKIKRDASLYLGFVEVHIEQGPVLNEMNLPLGVVSSINGSVRYLCQVTGVASHAGTTPMNRRRDAACAVAELALYMERRAAQDGDSVATIGQWQVPNGSINVVPGACHFSLDLRAPTDAQRDALARDVLAELEAICRRRGVQHSVEETMRAAAAPSAPGWQARWTRAVEALGVPLFTLPSGAGHDAMKLHEVMPQAMLFVRGENAGISHNPLESTTCDDMQLAVDAFEHLIHQLESELS
;
A
#
# COMPACT_ATOMS: atom_id res chain seq x y z
N MET A 1 -30.59 16.89 -13.24
CA MET A 1 -29.76 16.57 -14.43
C MET A 1 -28.34 16.44 -13.93
N SER A 2 -27.66 15.35 -14.26
CA SER A 2 -26.24 15.20 -13.95
C SER A 2 -25.40 16.05 -14.91
N TYR A 3 -24.32 16.61 -14.40
CA TYR A 3 -23.38 17.38 -15.20
C TYR A 3 -22.33 16.47 -15.84
N THR A 4 -21.77 16.87 -16.98
CA THR A 4 -20.56 16.24 -17.54
C THR A 4 -19.33 17.11 -17.33
N LEU A 5 -18.14 16.51 -17.35
CA LEU A 5 -16.89 17.26 -17.22
C LEU A 5 -16.70 18.26 -18.37
N ASP A 6 -17.11 17.90 -19.58
CA ASP A 6 -17.08 18.79 -20.75
C ASP A 6 -18.01 20.00 -20.57
N GLN A 7 -19.21 19.80 -20.01
CA GLN A 7 -20.10 20.90 -19.65
C GLN A 7 -19.45 21.84 -18.64
N LEU A 8 -18.80 21.30 -17.60
CA LEU A 8 -18.09 22.11 -16.61
C LEU A 8 -16.94 22.90 -17.25
N ASN A 9 -16.18 22.27 -18.13
CA ASN A 9 -15.05 22.89 -18.82
C ASN A 9 -15.49 24.01 -19.77
N ALA A 10 -16.61 23.84 -20.47
CA ALA A 10 -17.13 24.81 -21.43
C ALA A 10 -17.99 25.93 -20.81
N ALA A 11 -18.57 25.71 -19.63
CA ALA A 11 -19.51 26.65 -19.01
C ALA A 11 -18.84 27.99 -18.61
N PRO A 12 -19.57 29.12 -18.68
CA PRO A 12 -19.16 30.38 -18.06
C PRO A 12 -18.82 30.18 -16.58
N LEU A 13 -17.85 30.92 -16.04
CA LEU A 13 -17.35 30.75 -14.66
C LEU A 13 -18.48 30.73 -13.61
N LYS A 14 -19.48 31.60 -13.75
CA LYS A 14 -20.61 31.67 -12.82
C LYS A 14 -21.47 30.40 -12.83
N GLU A 15 -21.73 29.85 -14.00
CA GLU A 15 -22.50 28.61 -14.15
C GLU A 15 -21.68 27.42 -13.67
N ALA A 16 -20.39 27.37 -14.02
CA ALA A 16 -19.47 26.33 -13.53
C ALA A 16 -19.35 26.33 -11.99
N ALA A 17 -19.32 27.50 -11.35
CA ALA A 17 -19.33 27.61 -9.89
C ALA A 17 -20.62 27.05 -9.28
N GLN A 18 -21.78 27.36 -9.87
CA GLN A 18 -23.08 26.84 -9.43
C GLN A 18 -23.17 25.31 -9.54
N MET A 19 -22.52 24.71 -10.54
CA MET A 19 -22.45 23.25 -10.68
C MET A 19 -21.74 22.61 -9.48
N LEU A 20 -20.75 23.29 -8.90
CA LEU A 20 -19.88 22.80 -7.82
C LEU A 20 -20.30 23.24 -6.41
N THR A 21 -21.37 24.03 -6.27
CA THR A 21 -21.88 24.49 -4.96
C THR A 21 -22.21 23.31 -4.03
N GLY A 22 -21.81 23.42 -2.75
CA GLY A 22 -22.10 22.42 -1.72
C GLY A 22 -21.12 21.24 -1.67
N LEU A 23 -20.06 21.25 -2.50
CA LEU A 23 -18.99 20.26 -2.40
C LEU A 23 -18.25 20.37 -1.06
N TYR A 24 -17.85 21.58 -0.69
CA TYR A 24 -17.26 21.88 0.62
C TYR A 24 -18.27 22.60 1.49
N GLU A 25 -18.43 22.16 2.73
CA GLU A 25 -19.39 22.73 3.66
C GLU A 25 -19.16 24.24 3.88
N HIS A 26 -20.14 25.06 3.49
CA HIS A 26 -20.11 26.53 3.58
C HIS A 26 -18.83 27.20 3.00
N SER A 27 -18.13 26.53 2.07
CA SER A 27 -16.79 26.93 1.62
C SER A 27 -16.64 26.83 0.08
N ASP A 28 -17.65 27.30 -0.66
CA ASP A 28 -17.68 27.23 -2.13
C ASP A 28 -16.51 27.95 -2.81
N TRP A 29 -15.86 28.90 -2.13
CA TRP A 29 -14.68 29.62 -2.62
C TRP A 29 -13.54 28.70 -3.06
N ILE A 30 -13.43 27.49 -2.49
CA ILE A 30 -12.42 26.49 -2.86
C ILE A 30 -12.65 26.03 -4.30
N ALA A 31 -13.88 25.60 -4.60
CA ALA A 31 -14.28 25.16 -5.93
C ALA A 31 -14.24 26.31 -6.93
N GLU A 32 -14.71 27.50 -6.55
CA GLU A 32 -14.68 28.70 -7.38
C GLU A 32 -13.26 29.08 -7.82
N LYS A 33 -12.29 29.06 -6.90
CA LYS A 33 -10.89 29.31 -7.22
C LYS A 33 -10.29 28.19 -8.08
N ALA A 34 -10.64 26.94 -7.83
CA ALA A 34 -10.14 25.81 -8.60
C ALA A 34 -10.51 25.91 -10.09
N LEU A 35 -11.67 26.50 -10.43
CA LEU A 35 -12.13 26.69 -11.82
C LEU A 35 -11.17 27.51 -12.70
N ALA A 36 -10.22 28.26 -12.11
CA ALA A 36 -9.16 28.94 -12.84
C ALA A 36 -8.16 27.97 -13.50
N GLN A 37 -8.11 26.70 -13.07
CA GLN A 37 -7.21 25.65 -13.58
C GLN A 37 -7.82 24.82 -14.72
N ARG A 38 -9.01 25.21 -15.23
CA ARG A 38 -9.64 24.54 -16.38
C ARG A 38 -8.78 24.63 -17.65
N PRO A 39 -8.89 23.65 -18.57
CA PRO A 39 -9.80 22.50 -18.53
C PRO A 39 -9.28 21.35 -17.67
N PHE A 40 -10.19 20.68 -16.96
CA PHE A 40 -9.89 19.46 -16.22
C PHE A 40 -9.97 18.23 -17.11
N ARG A 41 -9.12 17.23 -16.84
CA ARG A 41 -9.04 15.97 -17.60
C ARG A 41 -9.90 14.86 -16.99
N SER A 42 -10.14 14.92 -15.69
CA SER A 42 -10.92 13.96 -14.93
C SER A 42 -11.52 14.63 -13.69
N LEU A 43 -12.46 13.95 -13.02
CA LEU A 43 -12.98 14.38 -11.72
C LEU A 43 -11.88 14.33 -10.64
N ALA A 44 -10.94 13.40 -10.74
CA ALA A 44 -9.77 13.34 -9.85
C ALA A 44 -8.84 14.54 -10.03
N HIS A 45 -8.63 15.02 -11.27
CA HIS A 45 -7.90 16.26 -11.54
C HIS A 45 -8.62 17.47 -10.90
N LEU A 46 -9.94 17.57 -11.04
CA LEU A 46 -10.73 18.61 -10.38
C LEU A 46 -10.62 18.54 -8.85
N LYS A 47 -10.72 17.34 -8.25
CA LYS A 47 -10.50 17.13 -6.81
C LYS A 47 -9.13 17.65 -6.39
N HIS A 48 -8.08 17.26 -7.10
CA HIS A 48 -6.71 17.68 -6.81
C HIS A 48 -6.54 19.21 -6.88
N ALA A 49 -7.11 19.86 -7.90
CA ALA A 49 -7.08 21.31 -8.02
C ALA A 49 -7.73 22.01 -6.81
N MET A 50 -8.83 21.46 -6.29
CA MET A 50 -9.48 21.96 -5.07
C MET A 50 -8.65 21.72 -3.80
N THR A 51 -8.01 20.56 -3.67
CA THR A 51 -7.07 20.28 -2.56
C THR A 51 -5.94 21.30 -2.54
N LYS A 52 -5.30 21.55 -3.70
CA LYS A 52 -4.22 22.52 -3.82
C LYS A 52 -4.64 23.94 -3.43
N VAL A 53 -5.83 24.37 -3.83
CA VAL A 53 -6.39 25.68 -3.43
C VAL A 53 -6.52 25.80 -1.91
N LEU A 54 -6.92 24.73 -1.23
CA LEU A 54 -7.04 24.71 0.23
C LEU A 54 -5.68 24.73 0.92
N ASP A 55 -4.72 23.94 0.42
CA ASP A 55 -3.36 23.89 0.96
C ASP A 55 -2.66 25.25 0.84
N GLU A 56 -2.81 25.93 -0.30
CA GLU A 56 -2.26 27.27 -0.54
C GLU A 56 -2.95 28.36 0.29
N ALA A 57 -4.18 28.14 0.76
CA ALA A 57 -4.89 29.09 1.62
C ALA A 57 -4.38 29.10 3.07
N GLY A 58 -3.57 28.11 3.45
CA GLY A 58 -2.90 28.04 4.75
C GLY A 58 -3.78 27.52 5.89
N ARG A 59 -3.15 27.39 7.07
CA ARG A 59 -3.72 26.69 8.23
C ARG A 59 -5.03 27.29 8.75
N ASP A 60 -5.18 28.60 8.73
CA ASP A 60 -6.40 29.26 9.23
C ASP A 60 -7.62 28.93 8.36
N ALA A 61 -7.45 28.90 7.03
CA ALA A 61 -8.51 28.50 6.10
C ALA A 61 -8.88 27.02 6.27
N GLN A 62 -7.88 26.15 6.46
CA GLN A 62 -8.07 24.72 6.76
C GLN A 62 -8.88 24.52 8.05
N LEU A 63 -8.51 25.22 9.13
CA LEU A 63 -9.24 25.16 10.40
C LEU A 63 -10.67 25.72 10.28
N ALA A 64 -10.85 26.80 9.53
CA ALA A 64 -12.17 27.37 9.27
C ALA A 64 -13.08 26.36 8.54
N LEU A 65 -12.54 25.67 7.52
CA LEU A 65 -13.26 24.63 6.80
C LEU A 65 -13.67 23.45 7.70
N ILE A 66 -12.75 22.96 8.53
CA ILE A 66 -13.04 21.85 9.45
C ILE A 66 -14.13 22.27 10.45
N ARG A 67 -14.05 23.49 10.99
CA ARG A 67 -15.07 24.02 11.93
C ARG A 67 -16.42 24.28 11.29
N ALA A 68 -16.47 24.49 9.97
CA ALA A 68 -17.71 24.63 9.23
C ALA A 68 -18.43 23.29 9.03
N HIS A 69 -17.73 22.16 9.10
CA HIS A 69 -18.35 20.85 8.96
C HIS A 69 -19.16 20.47 10.21
N PRO A 70 -20.35 19.88 10.02
CA PRO A 70 -21.18 19.46 11.14
C PRO A 70 -20.59 18.26 11.88
N GLU A 71 -20.78 18.22 13.19
CA GLU A 71 -20.45 17.06 14.02
C GLU A 71 -21.30 15.85 13.64
N LEU A 72 -20.68 14.66 13.69
CA LEU A 72 -21.39 13.39 13.55
C LEU A 72 -22.36 13.18 14.71
N ALA A 73 -23.61 12.89 14.38
CA ALA A 73 -24.72 12.80 15.32
C ALA A 73 -24.83 14.01 16.28
N GLY A 74 -24.36 15.18 15.84
CA GLY A 74 -24.24 16.38 16.67
C GLY A 74 -25.52 17.19 16.82
N LYS A 75 -25.41 18.36 17.46
CA LYS A 75 -26.55 19.25 17.71
C LYS A 75 -27.31 19.63 16.44
N ALA A 76 -26.61 19.87 15.33
CA ALA A 76 -27.20 20.20 14.04
C ALA A 76 -28.09 19.08 13.48
N MET A 77 -27.74 17.81 13.74
CA MET A 77 -28.59 16.66 13.39
C MET A 77 -29.86 16.65 14.25
N VAL A 78 -29.72 16.86 15.56
CA VAL A 78 -30.84 16.92 16.51
C VAL A 78 -31.79 18.08 16.20
N SER A 79 -31.26 19.24 15.82
CA SER A 79 -32.04 20.43 15.45
C SER A 79 -32.53 20.44 13.99
N LYS A 80 -32.19 19.41 13.19
CA LYS A 80 -32.50 19.33 11.75
C LYS A 80 -32.02 20.54 10.93
N THR A 81 -30.85 21.07 11.27
CA THR A 81 -30.23 22.23 10.60
C THR A 81 -29.00 21.85 9.75
N LEU A 82 -28.80 20.55 9.49
CA LEU A 82 -27.77 20.07 8.57
C LEU A 82 -28.08 20.53 7.13
N THR A 83 -27.04 20.68 6.32
CA THR A 83 -27.21 20.78 4.86
C THR A 83 -27.84 19.50 4.30
N ALA A 84 -28.40 19.60 3.09
CA ALA A 84 -29.06 18.47 2.45
C ALA A 84 -28.06 17.31 2.21
N GLU A 85 -26.83 17.66 1.83
CA GLU A 85 -25.72 16.75 1.60
C GLU A 85 -25.34 16.02 2.90
N SER A 86 -25.08 16.74 3.99
CA SER A 86 -24.72 16.12 5.28
C SER A 86 -25.85 15.31 5.90
N THR A 87 -27.11 15.70 5.68
CA THR A 87 -28.27 14.89 6.10
C THR A 87 -28.26 13.53 5.42
N ASN A 88 -28.10 13.50 4.08
CA ASN A 88 -28.07 12.27 3.30
C ASN A 88 -26.91 11.35 3.72
N GLU A 89 -25.72 11.92 3.96
CA GLU A 89 -24.54 11.18 4.39
C GLU A 89 -24.73 10.50 5.77
N GLN A 90 -25.21 11.24 6.77
CA GLN A 90 -25.40 10.70 8.12
C GLN A 90 -26.56 9.71 8.19
N THR A 91 -27.63 9.91 7.42
CA THR A 91 -28.72 8.93 7.31
C THR A 91 -28.25 7.62 6.69
N LYS A 92 -27.46 7.67 5.61
CA LYS A 92 -26.92 6.44 4.98
C LYS A 92 -26.00 5.65 5.91
N ALA A 93 -25.29 6.32 6.81
CA ALA A 93 -24.45 5.67 7.81
C ALA A 93 -25.23 5.13 9.03
N GLY A 94 -26.56 5.28 9.06
CA GLY A 94 -27.42 4.84 10.17
C GLY A 94 -27.23 5.64 11.46
N LEU A 95 -26.57 6.81 11.41
CA LEU A 95 -26.35 7.67 12.58
C LEU A 95 -27.63 8.37 13.05
N THR A 96 -28.65 8.41 12.20
CA THR A 96 -30.00 8.87 12.57
C THR A 96 -30.78 7.85 13.39
N ASP A 97 -30.32 6.58 13.43
CA ASP A 97 -30.96 5.44 14.09
C ASP A 97 -30.04 4.81 15.17
N CYS A 98 -29.38 5.67 15.96
CA CYS A 98 -28.58 5.24 17.11
C CYS A 98 -29.46 4.80 18.29
N THR A 99 -29.03 3.77 19.04
CA THR A 99 -29.59 3.51 20.38
C THR A 99 -29.22 4.67 21.32
N PRO A 100 -29.94 4.84 22.45
CA PRO A 100 -29.58 5.85 23.44
C PRO A 100 -28.12 5.72 23.92
N GLU A 101 -27.62 4.50 24.14
CA GLU A 101 -26.24 4.28 24.57
C GLU A 101 -25.21 4.64 23.48
N GLU A 102 -25.48 4.26 22.22
CA GLU A 102 -24.63 4.62 21.08
C GLU A 102 -24.57 6.14 20.89
N PHE A 103 -25.72 6.80 20.98
CA PHE A 103 -25.82 8.25 20.86
C PHE A 103 -25.06 8.95 21.99
N GLU A 104 -25.23 8.52 23.24
CA GLU A 104 -24.48 9.05 24.39
C GLU A 104 -22.97 8.84 24.24
N ARG A 105 -22.55 7.67 23.72
CA ARG A 105 -21.15 7.38 23.45
C ARG A 105 -20.56 8.33 22.42
N ILE A 106 -21.23 8.53 21.28
CA ILE A 106 -20.80 9.46 20.23
C ILE A 106 -20.75 10.90 20.78
N GLN A 107 -21.75 11.32 21.56
CA GLN A 107 -21.75 12.63 22.20
C GLN A 107 -20.57 12.83 23.16
N THR A 108 -20.20 11.78 23.90
CA THR A 108 -19.03 11.80 24.78
C THR A 108 -17.73 11.94 23.99
N LEU A 109 -17.58 11.16 22.92
CA LEU A 109 -16.42 11.26 22.03
C LEU A 109 -16.32 12.63 21.36
N ASN A 110 -17.43 13.20 20.89
CA ASN A 110 -17.46 14.58 20.37
C ASN A 110 -16.96 15.60 21.39
N ARG A 111 -17.39 15.51 22.67
CA ARG A 111 -16.92 16.43 23.71
C ARG A 111 -15.43 16.27 23.98
N GLU A 112 -14.94 15.04 24.14
CA GLU A 112 -13.53 14.75 24.38
C GLU A 112 -12.64 15.21 23.23
N TYR A 113 -13.08 14.97 22.00
CA TYR A 113 -12.37 15.34 20.79
C TYR A 113 -12.29 16.85 20.62
N ASN A 114 -13.41 17.57 20.76
CA ASN A 114 -13.41 19.03 20.71
C ASN A 114 -12.55 19.64 21.82
N ALA A 115 -12.59 19.08 23.03
CA ALA A 115 -11.76 19.55 24.14
C ALA A 115 -10.26 19.38 23.86
N ARG A 116 -9.87 18.30 23.17
CA ARG A 116 -8.47 18.01 22.84
C ARG A 116 -7.96 18.81 21.65
N PHE A 117 -8.73 18.89 20.57
CA PHE A 117 -8.25 19.44 19.30
C PHE A 117 -8.80 20.84 18.98
N GLY A 118 -9.99 21.21 19.48
CA GLY A 118 -10.59 22.52 19.23
C GLY A 118 -11.29 22.66 17.86
N TRP A 119 -11.68 21.52 17.27
CA TRP A 119 -12.48 21.40 16.05
C TRP A 119 -13.27 20.08 16.06
N PRO A 120 -14.34 19.94 15.25
CA PRO A 120 -15.15 18.72 15.22
C PRO A 120 -14.41 17.54 14.57
N PHE A 121 -14.79 16.32 14.96
CA PHE A 121 -14.30 15.10 14.34
C PHE A 121 -14.90 14.92 12.94
N ILE A 122 -14.05 14.70 11.94
CA ILE A 122 -14.45 14.52 10.54
C ILE A 122 -14.11 13.10 10.08
N LEU A 123 -15.12 12.40 9.57
CA LEU A 123 -14.99 11.10 8.93
C LEU A 123 -15.86 11.04 7.68
N ALA A 124 -15.32 10.54 6.57
CA ALA A 124 -16.12 10.24 5.39
C ALA A 124 -16.98 9.00 5.65
N VAL A 125 -18.17 9.18 6.22
CA VAL A 125 -19.02 8.09 6.72
C VAL A 125 -19.55 7.14 5.64
N ARG A 126 -19.51 7.54 4.36
CA ARG A 126 -19.79 6.64 3.22
C ARG A 126 -18.66 5.63 2.96
N GLY A 127 -17.52 5.80 3.60
CA GLY A 127 -16.41 4.85 3.62
C GLY A 127 -15.65 4.70 2.30
N PRO A 128 -14.69 3.76 2.24
CA PRO A 128 -13.84 3.53 1.06
C PRO A 128 -14.64 3.11 -0.19
N ARG A 129 -15.70 2.31 0.00
CA ARG A 129 -16.56 1.78 -1.08
C ARG A 129 -17.71 2.71 -1.50
N GLY A 130 -18.04 3.72 -0.69
CA GLY A 130 -19.14 4.66 -0.94
C GLY A 130 -20.53 4.22 -0.45
N VAL A 131 -20.63 3.06 0.21
CA VAL A 131 -21.88 2.43 0.68
C VAL A 131 -22.20 2.66 2.17
N GLY A 132 -21.29 3.25 2.94
CA GLY A 132 -21.46 3.47 4.38
C GLY A 132 -20.50 2.64 5.23
N LEU A 133 -19.92 3.27 6.25
CA LEU A 133 -19.31 2.61 7.39
C LEU A 133 -20.39 2.24 8.40
N ASN A 134 -20.24 1.11 9.07
CA ASN A 134 -21.14 0.76 10.15
C ASN A 134 -20.79 1.56 11.43
N LYS A 135 -21.76 1.68 12.35
CA LYS A 135 -21.61 2.45 13.59
C LYS A 135 -20.40 2.02 14.43
N ARG A 136 -20.09 0.72 14.47
CA ARG A 136 -18.92 0.20 15.21
C ARG A 136 -17.61 0.65 14.59
N GLU A 137 -17.49 0.66 13.27
CA GLU A 137 -16.32 1.17 12.55
C GLU A 137 -16.12 2.67 12.78
N ILE A 138 -17.21 3.44 12.76
CA ILE A 138 -17.19 4.88 13.03
C ILE A 138 -16.67 5.12 14.45
N MET A 139 -17.25 4.47 15.47
CA MET A 139 -16.83 4.63 16.86
C MET A 139 -15.39 4.17 17.09
N ALA A 140 -14.97 3.02 16.53
CA ALA A 140 -13.60 2.53 16.66
C ALA A 140 -12.58 3.48 16.01
N THR A 141 -12.93 4.06 14.86
CA THR A 141 -12.10 5.07 14.19
C THR A 141 -11.99 6.34 15.03
N PHE A 142 -13.10 6.79 15.60
CA PHE A 142 -13.17 7.95 16.48
C PHE A 142 -12.28 7.76 17.71
N GLU A 143 -12.41 6.64 18.42
CA GLU A 143 -11.62 6.31 19.61
C GLU A 143 -10.12 6.21 19.31
N ARG A 144 -9.75 5.64 18.16
CA ARG A 144 -8.37 5.54 17.70
C ARG A 144 -7.79 6.93 17.44
N ARG A 145 -8.47 7.75 16.64
CA ARG A 145 -8.01 9.09 16.23
C ARG A 145 -7.97 10.08 17.37
N LEU A 146 -8.85 9.93 18.37
CA LEU A 146 -8.83 10.73 19.59
C LEU A 146 -7.47 10.68 20.32
N ARG A 147 -6.67 9.64 20.13
CA ARG A 147 -5.34 9.47 20.75
C ARG A 147 -4.20 10.06 19.93
N GLY A 148 -4.45 10.50 18.70
CA GLY A 148 -3.44 10.98 17.74
C GLY A 148 -2.80 12.34 18.08
N HIS A 149 -1.67 12.64 17.42
CA HIS A 149 -1.03 13.95 17.51
C HIS A 149 -1.87 15.02 16.80
N PRO A 150 -2.04 16.24 17.36
CA PRO A 150 -2.91 17.27 16.76
C PRO A 150 -2.60 17.62 15.31
N ASP A 151 -1.32 17.71 14.92
CA ASP A 151 -0.97 18.05 13.54
C ASP A 151 -1.29 16.92 12.55
N PHE A 152 -1.09 15.65 12.96
CA PHE A 152 -1.49 14.52 12.14
C PHE A 152 -3.01 14.44 12.01
N GLU A 153 -3.72 14.67 13.12
CA GLU A 153 -5.18 14.62 13.15
C GLU A 153 -5.83 15.73 12.31
N LEU A 154 -5.22 16.93 12.27
CA LEU A 154 -5.63 18.00 11.38
C LEU A 154 -5.60 17.54 9.91
N GLN A 155 -4.49 16.96 9.47
CA GLN A 155 -4.34 16.46 8.10
C GLN A 155 -5.31 15.30 7.81
N GLU A 156 -5.55 14.44 8.79
CA GLU A 156 -6.52 13.35 8.66
C GLU A 156 -7.97 13.86 8.50
N CYS A 157 -8.34 14.94 9.21
CA CYS A 157 -9.62 15.61 8.98
C CYS A 157 -9.73 16.16 7.55
N LEU A 158 -8.68 16.82 7.04
CA LEU A 158 -8.66 17.35 5.68
C LEU A 158 -8.79 16.26 4.62
N ARG A 159 -8.07 15.14 4.76
CA ARG A 159 -8.22 13.96 3.88
C ARG A 159 -9.64 13.43 3.88
N ASN A 160 -10.28 13.34 5.04
CA ASN A 160 -11.67 12.91 5.14
C ASN A 160 -12.64 13.91 4.46
N ILE A 161 -12.38 15.22 4.56
CA ILE A 161 -13.16 16.23 3.82
C ILE A 161 -12.95 16.05 2.31
N HIS A 162 -11.72 15.85 1.84
CA HIS A 162 -11.46 15.60 0.43
C HIS A 162 -12.15 14.32 -0.08
N ARG A 163 -12.25 13.28 0.75
CA ARG A 163 -13.03 12.08 0.42
C ARG A 163 -14.53 12.36 0.36
N ILE A 164 -15.08 13.16 1.27
CA ILE A 164 -16.48 13.61 1.20
C ILE A 164 -16.73 14.38 -0.10
N VAL A 165 -15.84 15.31 -0.45
CA VAL A 165 -15.91 16.10 -1.68
C VAL A 165 -15.86 15.23 -2.92
N GLU A 166 -14.98 14.22 -2.97
CA GLU A 166 -14.91 13.25 -4.07
C GLU A 166 -16.24 12.52 -4.27
N ILE A 167 -16.84 12.06 -3.18
CA ILE A 167 -18.12 11.36 -3.22
C ILE A 167 -19.25 12.30 -3.67
N ARG A 168 -19.30 13.54 -3.19
CA ARG A 168 -20.30 14.54 -3.62
C ARG A 168 -20.09 14.93 -5.09
N LEU A 169 -18.84 14.98 -5.54
CA LEU A 169 -18.49 15.24 -6.94
C LEU A 169 -18.98 14.10 -7.83
N ASN A 170 -18.77 12.85 -7.43
CA ASN A 170 -19.29 11.69 -8.11
C ASN A 170 -20.83 11.75 -8.25
N ASP A 171 -21.54 12.05 -7.15
CA ASP A 171 -23.01 12.18 -7.18
C ASP A 171 -23.48 13.29 -8.15
N LYS A 172 -22.83 14.47 -8.14
CA LYS A 172 -23.20 15.61 -9.01
C LYS A 172 -22.99 15.32 -10.51
N PHE A 173 -21.95 14.55 -10.83
CA PHE A 173 -21.61 14.18 -12.20
C PHE A 173 -22.19 12.82 -12.62
N ALA A 174 -22.97 12.17 -11.74
CA ALA A 174 -23.44 10.79 -11.90
C ALA A 174 -22.31 9.84 -12.33
N TYR A 175 -21.13 10.05 -11.76
CA TYR A 175 -19.97 9.21 -11.96
C TYR A 175 -19.96 8.10 -10.90
N GLU A 176 -19.79 6.87 -11.34
CA GLU A 176 -19.59 5.73 -10.46
C GLU A 176 -18.29 5.03 -10.84
N PRO A 177 -17.36 4.81 -9.87
CA PRO A 177 -16.11 4.09 -10.12
C PRO A 177 -16.37 2.58 -10.24
N THR A 178 -17.19 2.15 -11.21
CA THR A 178 -17.75 0.80 -11.29
C THR A 178 -16.70 -0.31 -11.34
N ARG A 179 -15.55 -0.08 -11.99
CA ARG A 179 -14.46 -1.07 -12.05
C ARG A 179 -13.64 -1.08 -10.78
N GLY A 180 -13.38 0.08 -10.20
CA GLY A 180 -12.76 0.17 -8.87
C GLY A 180 -13.64 -0.48 -7.79
N GLN A 181 -14.96 -0.34 -7.90
CA GLN A 181 -15.93 -1.04 -7.05
C GLN A 181 -15.88 -2.56 -7.24
N LEU A 182 -15.76 -3.05 -8.48
CA LEU A 182 -15.61 -4.46 -8.76
C LEU A 182 -14.31 -5.04 -8.17
N VAL A 183 -13.19 -4.33 -8.36
CA VAL A 183 -11.89 -4.69 -7.78
C VAL A 183 -11.94 -4.72 -6.26
N TRP A 184 -12.64 -3.75 -5.64
CA TRP A 184 -12.88 -3.75 -4.20
C TRP A 184 -13.72 -4.95 -3.76
N ASP A 185 -14.82 -5.23 -4.46
CA ASP A 185 -15.75 -6.33 -4.13
C ASP A 185 -15.08 -7.71 -4.27
N TRP A 186 -14.16 -7.90 -5.22
CA TRP A 186 -13.37 -9.14 -5.33
C TRP A 186 -12.46 -9.36 -4.12
N GLN A 187 -11.76 -8.31 -3.67
CA GLN A 187 -10.84 -8.39 -2.53
C GLN A 187 -11.59 -8.67 -1.22
N GLU A 188 -12.74 -8.03 -1.00
CA GLU A 188 -13.60 -8.29 0.16
C GLU A 188 -14.17 -9.70 0.17
N LYS A 189 -14.60 -10.21 -1.00
CA LYS A 189 -15.08 -11.59 -1.13
C LYS A 189 -13.95 -12.59 -0.88
N LEU A 190 -12.75 -12.32 -1.39
CA LEU A 190 -11.58 -13.19 -1.17
C LEU A 190 -11.17 -13.20 0.31
N ALA A 191 -11.27 -12.06 0.99
CA ALA A 191 -11.00 -11.91 2.42
C ALA A 191 -11.95 -12.69 3.35
N GLN A 192 -12.99 -13.34 2.82
CA GLN A 192 -13.84 -14.25 3.59
C GLN A 192 -13.13 -15.57 3.91
N HIS A 193 -12.06 -15.90 3.19
CA HIS A 193 -11.23 -17.07 3.48
C HIS A 193 -10.11 -16.69 4.45
N SER A 194 -10.05 -17.38 5.58
CA SER A 194 -9.01 -17.18 6.60
C SER A 194 -8.70 -18.50 7.30
N ASP A 195 -7.45 -18.66 7.73
CA ASP A 195 -6.95 -19.86 8.39
C ASP A 195 -7.67 -20.10 9.72
N PRO A 196 -7.94 -21.37 10.09
CA PRO A 196 -8.51 -21.72 11.38
C PRO A 196 -7.69 -21.14 12.54
N GLY A 197 -8.39 -20.75 13.60
CA GLY A 197 -7.81 -20.02 14.74
C GLY A 197 -7.72 -18.51 14.51
N TYR A 198 -7.69 -18.02 13.27
CA TYR A 198 -7.76 -16.58 12.95
C TYR A 198 -9.17 -16.19 12.50
N ALA A 199 -9.81 -17.02 11.67
CA ALA A 199 -11.16 -16.80 11.15
C ALA A 199 -12.19 -16.55 12.28
N GLU A 200 -12.18 -17.33 13.34
CA GLU A 200 -13.14 -17.24 14.46
C GLU A 200 -12.97 -15.95 15.27
N ARG A 201 -11.79 -15.32 15.18
CA ARG A 201 -11.48 -14.02 15.79
C ARG A 201 -11.78 -12.84 14.85
N GLY A 202 -12.30 -13.11 13.64
CA GLY A 202 -12.52 -12.11 12.61
C GLY A 202 -11.23 -11.55 12.02
N GLN A 203 -10.13 -12.32 12.10
CA GLN A 203 -8.82 -11.94 11.59
C GLN A 203 -8.61 -12.56 10.21
N LEU A 204 -7.96 -11.82 9.31
CA LEU A 204 -7.59 -12.34 7.99
C LEU A 204 -6.18 -12.93 8.04
N THR A 205 -6.03 -14.20 7.67
CA THR A 205 -4.75 -14.89 7.57
C THR A 205 -4.88 -15.96 6.51
N VAL A 206 -4.07 -15.89 5.46
CA VAL A 206 -4.09 -16.88 4.38
C VAL A 206 -2.65 -17.30 4.12
N THR A 207 -2.25 -18.43 4.68
CA THR A 207 -0.86 -18.91 4.55
C THR A 207 -0.74 -20.07 3.56
N TYR A 208 0.44 -20.25 2.95
CA TYR A 208 0.62 -21.15 1.80
C TYR A 208 0.05 -22.56 1.99
N LEU A 209 -0.78 -22.99 1.03
CA LEU A 209 -1.40 -24.31 0.93
C LEU A 209 -2.23 -24.77 2.14
N THR A 210 -2.69 -23.86 2.98
CA THR A 210 -3.81 -24.14 3.89
C THR A 210 -5.11 -24.28 3.11
N GLU A 211 -6.19 -24.68 3.79
CA GLU A 211 -7.52 -24.72 3.18
C GLU A 211 -7.97 -23.33 2.69
N ALA A 212 -7.72 -22.27 3.48
CA ALA A 212 -8.07 -20.91 3.09
C ALA A 212 -7.30 -20.47 1.84
N HIS A 213 -6.00 -20.78 1.77
CA HIS A 213 -5.16 -20.47 0.61
C HIS A 213 -5.61 -21.18 -0.66
N ARG A 214 -5.91 -22.48 -0.56
CA ARG A 214 -6.46 -23.25 -1.68
C ARG A 214 -7.84 -22.74 -2.10
N ALA A 215 -8.69 -22.32 -1.16
CA ALA A 215 -9.99 -21.72 -1.46
C ALA A 215 -9.83 -20.37 -2.19
N CYS A 216 -8.88 -19.53 -1.78
CA CYS A 216 -8.51 -18.31 -2.50
C CYS A 216 -8.05 -18.63 -3.93
N ALA A 217 -7.12 -19.56 -4.09
CA ALA A 217 -6.57 -19.94 -5.40
C ALA A 217 -7.68 -20.41 -6.36
N GLN A 218 -8.57 -21.28 -5.86
CA GLN A 218 -9.74 -21.74 -6.61
C GLN A 218 -10.66 -20.57 -6.95
N ARG A 219 -10.96 -19.68 -6.01
CA ARG A 219 -11.85 -18.53 -6.27
C ARG A 219 -11.30 -17.60 -7.34
N ILE A 220 -10.01 -17.27 -7.29
CA ILE A 220 -9.33 -16.45 -8.31
C ILE A 220 -9.40 -17.15 -9.67
N SER A 221 -9.13 -18.46 -9.73
CA SER A 221 -9.24 -19.25 -10.96
C SER A 221 -10.64 -19.18 -11.59
N HIS A 222 -11.69 -19.29 -10.78
CA HIS A 222 -13.07 -19.13 -11.28
C HIS A 222 -13.32 -17.71 -11.81
N TRP A 223 -12.90 -16.67 -11.08
CA TRP A 223 -13.09 -15.30 -11.54
C TRP A 223 -12.26 -14.96 -12.80
N MET A 224 -11.07 -15.54 -12.97
CA MET A 224 -10.33 -15.41 -14.24
C MET A 224 -11.13 -16.00 -15.40
N LYS A 225 -11.78 -17.16 -15.22
CA LYS A 225 -12.67 -17.71 -16.26
C LYS A 225 -13.86 -16.77 -16.53
N ASP A 226 -14.49 -16.24 -15.49
CA ASP A 226 -15.60 -15.30 -15.61
C ASP A 226 -15.20 -13.98 -16.29
N CYS A 227 -13.93 -13.56 -16.14
CA CYS A 227 -13.38 -12.38 -16.83
C CYS A 227 -13.06 -12.65 -18.31
N GLY A 228 -13.09 -13.91 -18.76
CA GLY A 228 -12.90 -14.27 -20.16
C GLY A 228 -11.46 -14.51 -20.58
N PHE A 229 -10.59 -14.93 -19.64
CA PHE A 229 -9.28 -15.49 -19.96
C PHE A 229 -9.42 -16.81 -20.75
N ASP A 230 -8.57 -17.02 -21.75
CA ASP A 230 -8.63 -18.17 -22.66
C ASP A 230 -8.04 -19.45 -22.00
N GLU A 231 -6.97 -19.29 -21.22
CA GLU A 231 -6.37 -20.37 -20.42
C GLU A 231 -6.37 -19.98 -18.94
N VAL A 232 -6.80 -20.89 -18.06
CA VAL A 232 -6.72 -20.71 -16.61
C VAL A 232 -6.27 -21.99 -15.92
N SER A 233 -5.21 -21.91 -15.13
CA SER A 233 -4.65 -23.06 -14.39
C SER A 233 -4.11 -22.65 -13.02
N ILE A 234 -4.04 -23.62 -12.11
CA ILE A 234 -3.21 -23.53 -10.91
C ILE A 234 -1.95 -24.33 -11.19
N ASP A 235 -0.78 -23.72 -11.08
CA ASP A 235 0.49 -24.33 -11.49
C ASP A 235 1.12 -25.23 -10.42
N ALA A 236 2.30 -25.78 -10.70
CA ALA A 236 2.98 -26.76 -9.84
C ALA A 236 3.38 -26.25 -8.45
N VAL A 237 3.44 -24.92 -8.25
CA VAL A 237 3.69 -24.32 -6.93
C VAL A 237 2.46 -23.64 -6.35
N GLY A 238 1.32 -23.72 -7.04
CA GLY A 238 0.05 -23.16 -6.58
C GLY A 238 -0.26 -21.77 -7.12
N ASN A 239 0.57 -21.19 -8.01
CA ASN A 239 0.23 -19.90 -8.61
C ASN A 239 -1.05 -20.04 -9.43
N VAL A 240 -1.92 -19.04 -9.40
CA VAL A 240 -3.10 -18.98 -10.26
C VAL A 240 -2.75 -18.20 -11.51
N VAL A 241 -2.77 -18.85 -12.67
CA VAL A 241 -2.35 -18.26 -13.95
C VAL A 241 -3.55 -18.13 -14.87
N GLY A 242 -3.81 -16.92 -15.35
CA GLY A 242 -4.78 -16.62 -16.40
C GLY A 242 -4.07 -16.03 -17.61
N ARG A 243 -4.30 -16.59 -18.81
CA ARG A 243 -3.74 -16.05 -20.07
C ARG A 243 -4.86 -15.61 -21.01
N TYR A 244 -4.83 -14.33 -21.37
CA TYR A 244 -5.65 -13.73 -22.41
C TYR A 244 -4.81 -13.65 -23.69
N HIS A 245 -5.23 -14.38 -24.71
CA HIS A 245 -4.45 -14.56 -25.93
C HIS A 245 -4.34 -13.27 -26.75
N PRO A 246 -3.22 -13.06 -27.46
CA PRO A 246 -3.10 -11.99 -28.44
C PRO A 246 -4.09 -12.18 -29.60
N SER A 247 -4.21 -11.15 -30.43
CA SER A 247 -4.72 -11.26 -31.79
C SER A 247 -3.94 -12.36 -32.54
N PRO A 248 -4.60 -13.18 -33.37
CA PRO A 248 -3.96 -14.29 -34.07
C PRO A 248 -2.88 -13.85 -35.08
N ASN A 249 -2.87 -12.57 -35.46
CA ASN A 249 -1.87 -11.99 -36.35
C ASN A 249 -1.21 -10.77 -35.67
N PRO A 250 0.14 -10.73 -35.54
CA PRO A 250 1.10 -11.74 -36.01
C PRO A 250 1.06 -13.04 -35.19
N SER A 251 1.40 -14.17 -35.84
CA SER A 251 1.61 -15.43 -35.13
C SER A 251 2.80 -15.31 -34.18
N ASN A 252 2.65 -15.81 -32.95
CA ASN A 252 3.70 -15.81 -31.90
C ASN A 252 3.99 -14.44 -31.25
N ALA A 253 2.95 -13.63 -31.04
CA ALA A 253 3.06 -12.39 -30.28
C ALA A 253 3.47 -12.64 -28.80
N PRO A 254 4.25 -11.72 -28.20
CA PRO A 254 4.69 -11.85 -26.81
C PRO A 254 3.55 -11.59 -25.83
N TYR A 255 3.79 -11.87 -24.54
CA TYR A 255 2.87 -11.56 -23.45
C TYR A 255 3.37 -10.39 -22.60
N LEU A 256 2.46 -9.57 -22.11
CA LEU A 256 2.69 -8.74 -20.93
C LEU A 256 2.44 -9.60 -19.69
N LEU A 257 3.47 -9.81 -18.87
CA LEU A 257 3.28 -10.45 -17.57
C LEU A 257 2.86 -9.39 -16.55
N THR A 258 1.86 -9.70 -15.75
CA THR A 258 1.42 -8.86 -14.64
C THR A 258 0.89 -9.75 -13.52
N GLY A 259 0.81 -9.22 -12.32
CA GLY A 259 0.32 -10.01 -11.19
C GLY A 259 0.88 -9.50 -9.89
N SER A 260 0.53 -10.22 -8.83
CA SER A 260 1.04 -10.05 -7.47
C SER A 260 0.55 -11.24 -6.65
N HIS A 261 0.62 -11.20 -5.32
CA HIS A 261 0.35 -12.34 -4.46
C HIS A 261 -1.05 -12.35 -3.84
N TYR A 262 -1.49 -13.50 -3.31
CA TYR A 262 -2.82 -13.64 -2.67
C TYR A 262 -2.80 -14.24 -1.25
N ASP A 263 -1.64 -14.75 -0.82
CA ASP A 263 -1.36 -15.02 0.59
C ASP A 263 -1.27 -13.73 1.39
N THR A 264 -1.28 -13.83 2.72
CA THR A 264 -1.21 -12.67 3.61
C THR A 264 -0.33 -12.98 4.81
N VAL A 265 0.22 -11.93 5.44
CA VAL A 265 0.63 -12.04 6.85
C VAL A 265 -0.51 -12.47 7.79
N ARG A 266 -0.13 -12.89 8.99
CA ARG A 266 -1.08 -13.16 10.08
C ARG A 266 -1.78 -11.88 10.51
N ASN A 267 -3.10 -11.94 10.56
CA ASN A 267 -3.99 -10.81 10.85
C ASN A 267 -3.68 -9.59 9.96
N GLY A 268 -3.45 -9.86 8.67
CA GLY A 268 -3.10 -8.86 7.67
C GLY A 268 -4.29 -8.05 7.14
N GLY A 269 -3.99 -7.22 6.15
CA GLY A 269 -4.97 -6.44 5.40
C GLY A 269 -5.59 -7.22 4.23
N LYS A 270 -6.56 -6.60 3.56
CA LYS A 270 -7.36 -7.23 2.50
C LYS A 270 -6.83 -6.96 1.09
N TYR A 271 -5.93 -5.99 0.93
CA TYR A 271 -5.59 -5.37 -0.35
C TYR A 271 -4.12 -5.58 -0.76
N ASP A 272 -3.25 -5.80 0.24
CA ASP A 272 -1.88 -6.27 0.05
C ASP A 272 -1.81 -7.48 -0.90
N GLY A 273 -0.95 -7.39 -1.91
CA GLY A 273 -0.84 -8.30 -3.06
C GLY A 273 -2.06 -8.32 -3.99
N ARG A 274 -3.24 -8.58 -3.44
CA ARG A 274 -4.47 -8.90 -4.19
C ARG A 274 -4.87 -7.82 -5.18
N LEU A 275 -4.58 -6.55 -4.87
CA LEU A 275 -4.82 -5.44 -5.79
C LEU A 275 -4.13 -5.65 -7.16
N GLY A 276 -2.89 -6.14 -7.16
CA GLY A 276 -2.09 -6.40 -8.36
C GLY A 276 -2.58 -7.55 -9.22
N ILE A 277 -3.44 -8.41 -8.67
CA ILE A 277 -4.14 -9.47 -9.41
C ILE A 277 -5.42 -8.91 -10.03
N PHE A 278 -6.22 -8.18 -9.25
CA PHE A 278 -7.57 -7.79 -9.65
C PHE A 278 -7.65 -6.58 -10.58
N VAL A 279 -6.69 -5.65 -10.51
CA VAL A 279 -6.60 -4.52 -11.45
C VAL A 279 -6.45 -4.99 -12.92
N PRO A 280 -5.47 -5.85 -13.27
CA PRO A 280 -5.37 -6.34 -14.65
C PRO A 280 -6.52 -7.28 -15.03
N MET A 281 -7.11 -8.03 -14.10
CA MET A 281 -8.33 -8.82 -14.38
C MET A 281 -9.51 -7.96 -14.82
N ALA A 282 -9.73 -6.78 -14.21
CA ALA A 282 -10.78 -5.85 -14.62
C ALA A 282 -10.55 -5.31 -16.05
N CYS A 283 -9.30 -5.09 -16.44
CA CYS A 283 -8.93 -4.69 -17.80
C CYS A 283 -9.21 -5.81 -18.80
N VAL A 284 -8.83 -7.06 -18.48
CA VAL A 284 -9.12 -8.23 -19.33
C VAL A 284 -10.62 -8.45 -19.48
N GLN A 285 -11.40 -8.31 -18.41
CA GLN A 285 -12.86 -8.39 -18.48
C GLN A 285 -13.45 -7.35 -19.43
N THR A 286 -12.92 -6.13 -19.40
CA THR A 286 -13.33 -5.04 -20.30
C THR A 286 -13.00 -5.37 -21.76
N LEU A 287 -11.78 -5.84 -22.05
CA LEU A 287 -11.36 -6.26 -23.39
C LEU A 287 -12.22 -7.41 -23.92
N HIS A 288 -12.49 -8.41 -23.07
CA HIS A 288 -13.30 -9.56 -23.42
C HIS A 288 -14.75 -9.15 -23.73
N ALA A 289 -15.37 -8.32 -22.88
CA ALA A 289 -16.73 -7.81 -23.11
C ALA A 289 -16.86 -7.00 -24.40
N GLN A 290 -15.77 -6.35 -24.84
CA GLN A 290 -15.68 -5.63 -26.11
C GLN A 290 -15.35 -6.54 -27.32
N GLY A 291 -15.05 -7.82 -27.10
CA GLY A 291 -14.58 -8.74 -28.13
C GLY A 291 -13.22 -8.34 -28.72
N ARG A 292 -12.42 -7.54 -28.00
CA ARG A 292 -11.15 -6.98 -28.49
C ARG A 292 -9.96 -7.85 -28.11
N ARG A 293 -9.08 -8.13 -29.07
CA ARG A 293 -7.78 -8.76 -28.84
C ARG A 293 -6.65 -7.77 -29.19
N LEU A 294 -5.58 -7.80 -28.42
CA LEU A 294 -4.43 -6.89 -28.52
C LEU A 294 -3.33 -7.50 -29.40
N PRO A 295 -2.35 -6.73 -29.92
CA PRO A 295 -1.20 -7.29 -30.65
C PRO A 295 -0.22 -8.09 -29.76
N PHE A 296 -0.50 -8.20 -28.46
CA PHE A 296 0.23 -8.98 -27.45
C PHE A 296 -0.78 -9.66 -26.51
N GLY A 297 -0.37 -10.74 -25.85
CA GLY A 297 -1.19 -11.42 -24.84
C GLY A 297 -1.04 -10.78 -23.46
N ILE A 298 -1.97 -11.04 -22.54
CA ILE A 298 -1.84 -10.66 -21.12
C ILE A 298 -1.81 -11.93 -20.29
N GLU A 299 -0.77 -12.12 -19.49
CA GLU A 299 -0.69 -13.19 -18.50
C GLU A 299 -0.77 -12.57 -17.11
N VAL A 300 -1.85 -12.89 -16.37
CA VAL A 300 -2.03 -12.49 -14.98
C VAL A 300 -1.67 -13.66 -14.07
N VAL A 301 -0.76 -13.44 -13.14
CA VAL A 301 -0.35 -14.44 -12.15
C VAL A 301 -0.74 -13.97 -10.75
N GLY A 302 -1.55 -14.76 -10.05
CA GLY A 302 -1.68 -14.71 -8.60
C GLY A 302 -0.61 -15.58 -7.98
N PHE A 303 0.48 -14.98 -7.49
CA PHE A 303 1.59 -15.67 -6.85
C PHE A 303 1.17 -16.30 -5.53
N ALA A 304 1.60 -17.53 -5.30
CA ALA A 304 1.10 -18.34 -4.21
C ALA A 304 1.67 -18.02 -2.83
N GLU A 305 2.89 -17.49 -2.76
CA GLU A 305 3.54 -17.15 -1.49
C GLU A 305 4.62 -16.11 -1.77
N GLU A 306 4.32 -14.88 -1.37
CA GLU A 306 5.29 -13.77 -1.32
C GLU A 306 5.84 -13.65 0.11
N GLU A 307 4.97 -13.71 1.12
CA GLU A 307 5.22 -13.19 2.48
C GLU A 307 6.15 -14.08 3.33
N GLY A 308 6.28 -15.36 2.97
CA GLY A 308 7.04 -16.39 3.67
C GLY A 308 6.49 -16.73 5.06
N GLN A 309 5.16 -16.75 5.26
CA GLN A 309 4.57 -16.87 6.60
C GLN A 309 4.53 -18.29 7.16
N ARG A 310 4.23 -19.27 6.30
CA ARG A 310 4.14 -20.67 6.73
C ARG A 310 5.50 -21.35 6.73
N TYR A 311 6.28 -21.10 5.68
CA TYR A 311 7.62 -21.60 5.47
C TYR A 311 8.55 -20.43 5.18
N LYS A 312 9.83 -20.53 5.54
CA LYS A 312 10.84 -19.49 5.25
C LYS A 312 11.27 -19.56 3.79
N ALA A 313 10.32 -19.27 2.91
CA ALA A 313 10.42 -19.38 1.46
C ALA A 313 9.67 -18.19 0.80
N THR A 314 10.09 -16.97 1.14
CA THR A 314 9.61 -15.72 0.52
C THR A 314 9.83 -15.76 -1.00
N PHE A 315 8.87 -15.23 -1.77
CA PHE A 315 8.89 -15.24 -3.24
C PHE A 315 8.94 -16.63 -3.88
N LEU A 316 8.32 -17.63 -3.25
CA LEU A 316 8.32 -19.01 -3.76
C LEU A 316 7.66 -19.10 -5.13
N GLY A 317 6.52 -18.41 -5.30
CA GLY A 317 5.73 -18.43 -6.54
C GLY A 317 6.48 -17.83 -7.72
N SER A 318 6.97 -16.60 -7.57
CA SER A 318 7.72 -15.87 -8.59
C SER A 318 9.13 -16.44 -8.82
N GLY A 319 9.80 -16.91 -7.76
CA GLY A 319 11.06 -17.65 -7.83
C GLY A 319 10.96 -18.88 -8.73
N ALA A 320 9.87 -19.65 -8.63
CA ALA A 320 9.65 -20.80 -9.50
C ALA A 320 9.49 -20.43 -10.98
N LEU A 321 8.87 -19.28 -11.29
CA LEU A 321 8.72 -18.81 -12.67
C LEU A 321 10.06 -18.42 -13.31
N ILE A 322 11.06 -18.00 -12.53
CA ILE A 322 12.39 -17.69 -13.06
C ILE A 322 13.36 -18.88 -12.96
N GLY A 323 12.94 -19.99 -12.33
CA GLY A 323 13.75 -21.18 -12.09
C GLY A 323 14.65 -21.11 -10.85
N ASP A 324 14.35 -20.20 -9.91
CA ASP A 324 15.01 -20.03 -8.60
C ASP A 324 14.23 -20.71 -7.46
N PHE A 325 13.43 -21.74 -7.78
CA PHE A 325 12.82 -22.56 -6.74
C PHE A 325 13.88 -23.40 -6.04
N LYS A 326 13.95 -23.30 -4.71
CA LYS A 326 14.97 -24.00 -3.92
C LYS A 326 14.47 -25.34 -3.42
N ALA A 327 15.13 -26.43 -3.81
CA ALA A 327 14.70 -27.79 -3.47
C ALA A 327 14.70 -28.04 -1.95
N GLU A 328 15.59 -27.38 -1.20
CA GLU A 328 15.66 -27.48 0.26
C GLU A 328 14.42 -26.94 0.98
N TRP A 329 13.61 -26.10 0.32
CA TRP A 329 12.36 -25.62 0.88
C TRP A 329 11.36 -26.75 1.12
N LEU A 330 11.41 -27.81 0.31
CA LEU A 330 10.49 -28.94 0.40
C LEU A 330 10.55 -29.67 1.74
N ASP A 331 11.72 -29.64 2.39
CA ASP A 331 11.96 -30.34 3.65
C ASP A 331 11.77 -29.42 4.88
N GLN A 332 11.51 -28.12 4.67
CA GLN A 332 11.12 -27.21 5.75
C GLN A 332 9.77 -27.61 6.33
N LYS A 333 9.66 -27.53 7.66
CA LYS A 333 8.44 -27.83 8.42
C LYS A 333 7.81 -26.55 8.95
N ASP A 334 6.49 -26.51 8.95
CA ASP A 334 5.72 -25.47 9.62
C ASP A 334 5.66 -25.71 11.15
N ALA A 335 4.91 -24.87 11.85
CA ALA A 335 4.78 -24.93 13.31
C ALA A 335 4.13 -26.23 13.82
N ASP A 336 3.34 -26.91 12.97
CA ASP A 336 2.66 -28.17 13.28
C ASP A 336 3.48 -29.39 12.83
N GLY A 337 4.67 -29.16 12.27
CA GLY A 337 5.58 -30.20 11.82
C GLY A 337 5.31 -30.74 10.41
N ILE A 338 4.38 -30.12 9.66
CA ILE A 338 4.04 -30.50 8.29
C ILE A 338 5.08 -29.92 7.34
N SER A 339 5.74 -30.78 6.57
CA SER A 339 6.69 -30.35 5.55
C SER A 339 6.01 -29.68 4.36
N MET A 340 6.70 -28.77 3.68
CA MET A 340 6.21 -28.16 2.44
C MET A 340 5.86 -29.24 1.40
N ARG A 341 6.67 -30.29 1.31
CA ARG A 341 6.40 -31.45 0.45
C ARG A 341 5.04 -32.10 0.74
N GLU A 342 4.74 -32.37 2.01
CA GLU A 342 3.46 -32.94 2.42
C GLU A 342 2.29 -31.99 2.11
N ALA A 343 2.48 -30.68 2.32
CA ALA A 343 1.46 -29.67 2.00
C ALA A 343 1.17 -29.61 0.49
N MET A 344 2.21 -29.60 -0.36
CA MET A 344 2.08 -29.64 -1.82
C MET A 344 1.38 -30.91 -2.31
N GLN A 345 1.78 -32.07 -1.79
CA GLN A 345 1.14 -33.35 -2.12
C GLN A 345 -0.33 -33.38 -1.70
N HIS A 346 -0.64 -32.88 -0.50
CA HIS A 346 -2.02 -32.77 -0.01
C HIS A 346 -2.88 -31.82 -0.87
N ALA A 347 -2.28 -30.74 -1.37
CA ALA A 347 -2.93 -29.82 -2.29
C ALA A 347 -3.12 -30.41 -3.70
N GLY A 348 -2.51 -31.56 -4.00
CA GLY A 348 -2.56 -32.22 -5.31
C GLY A 348 -1.57 -31.66 -6.33
N LEU A 349 -0.54 -30.93 -5.87
CA LEU A 349 0.48 -30.34 -6.73
C LEU A 349 1.56 -31.37 -7.08
N CYS A 350 1.98 -31.37 -8.35
CA CYS A 350 3.02 -32.25 -8.86
C CYS A 350 4.39 -31.58 -8.76
N LEU A 351 5.23 -32.03 -7.82
CA LEU A 351 6.54 -31.43 -7.58
C LEU A 351 7.49 -31.57 -8.79
N ASP A 352 7.36 -32.65 -9.56
CA ASP A 352 8.16 -32.89 -10.76
C ASP A 352 7.82 -31.92 -11.91
N ASP A 353 6.71 -31.18 -11.79
CA ASP A 353 6.31 -30.16 -12.75
C ASP A 353 6.85 -28.76 -12.40
N ILE A 354 7.46 -28.55 -11.23
CA ILE A 354 8.02 -27.25 -10.82
C ILE A 354 9.03 -26.71 -11.85
N PRO A 355 9.98 -27.49 -12.40
CA PRO A 355 10.89 -26.97 -13.42
C PRO A 355 10.18 -26.57 -14.72
N LYS A 356 8.99 -27.13 -15.00
CA LYS A 356 8.25 -26.92 -16.25
C LYS A 356 7.50 -25.59 -16.29
N ILE A 357 7.27 -24.98 -15.12
CA ILE A 357 6.57 -23.69 -15.02
C ILE A 357 7.52 -22.49 -15.21
N LYS A 358 8.83 -22.73 -15.36
CA LYS A 358 9.79 -21.67 -15.69
C LYS A 358 9.38 -20.97 -16.98
N ARG A 359 9.32 -19.64 -16.95
CA ARG A 359 9.03 -18.81 -18.12
C ARG A 359 10.28 -18.57 -18.95
N ASP A 360 10.10 -18.59 -20.27
CA ASP A 360 11.09 -18.08 -21.21
C ASP A 360 10.89 -16.57 -21.35
N ALA A 361 11.80 -15.78 -20.76
CA ALA A 361 11.73 -14.33 -20.76
C ALA A 361 11.66 -13.70 -22.17
N SER A 362 12.15 -14.40 -23.21
CA SER A 362 12.08 -13.91 -24.59
C SER A 362 10.65 -13.84 -25.16
N LEU A 363 9.69 -14.53 -24.52
CA LEU A 363 8.28 -14.52 -24.88
C LEU A 363 7.49 -13.42 -24.16
N TYR A 364 8.13 -12.59 -23.34
CA TYR A 364 7.49 -11.55 -22.56
C TYR A 364 8.04 -10.15 -22.86
N LEU A 365 7.15 -9.16 -22.90
CA LEU A 365 7.51 -7.74 -23.04
C LEU A 365 8.20 -7.19 -21.79
N GLY A 366 7.88 -7.77 -20.63
CA GLY A 366 8.28 -7.33 -19.30
C GLY A 366 7.24 -7.69 -18.26
N PHE A 367 7.47 -7.24 -17.03
CA PHE A 367 6.59 -7.41 -15.88
C PHE A 367 6.08 -6.06 -15.38
N VAL A 368 4.79 -5.93 -15.12
CA VAL A 368 4.25 -4.78 -14.39
C VAL A 368 3.41 -5.24 -13.21
N GLU A 369 3.50 -4.53 -12.10
CA GLU A 369 2.77 -4.87 -10.88
C GLU A 369 2.13 -3.62 -10.30
N VAL A 370 0.85 -3.73 -9.95
CA VAL A 370 0.11 -2.70 -9.23
C VAL A 370 0.02 -3.13 -7.78
N HIS A 371 0.31 -2.25 -6.85
CA HIS A 371 0.32 -2.59 -5.44
C HIS A 371 -0.14 -1.41 -4.58
N ILE A 372 -0.59 -1.67 -3.35
CA ILE A 372 -0.71 -0.57 -2.38
C ILE A 372 0.69 -0.10 -1.96
N GLU A 373 0.85 1.16 -1.59
CA GLU A 373 2.18 1.69 -1.19
C GLU A 373 2.76 0.98 0.04
N GLN A 374 1.90 0.54 0.97
CA GLN A 374 2.26 0.03 2.31
C GLN A 374 3.04 1.05 3.18
N GLY A 375 3.02 2.33 2.76
CA GLY A 375 3.69 3.44 3.41
C GLY A 375 2.83 4.71 3.41
N PRO A 376 3.22 5.72 4.19
CA PRO A 376 2.40 6.90 4.40
C PRO A 376 2.54 7.97 3.31
N VAL A 377 3.47 7.85 2.35
CA VAL A 377 3.90 8.98 1.52
C VAL A 377 2.78 9.50 0.62
N LEU A 378 2.11 8.63 -0.15
CA LEU A 378 0.98 9.03 -0.99
C LEU A 378 -0.22 9.46 -0.14
N ASN A 379 -0.41 8.87 1.05
CA ASN A 379 -1.46 9.29 1.97
C ASN A 379 -1.21 10.72 2.49
N GLU A 380 -0.02 11.00 2.99
CA GLU A 380 0.39 12.30 3.51
C GLU A 380 0.36 13.38 2.43
N MET A 381 0.79 13.06 1.22
CA MET A 381 0.74 13.97 0.07
C MET A 381 -0.65 14.07 -0.59
N ASN A 382 -1.62 13.27 -0.12
CA ASN A 382 -2.96 13.16 -0.70
C ASN A 382 -2.94 12.89 -2.23
N LEU A 383 -2.03 12.02 -2.66
CA LEU A 383 -1.91 11.58 -4.05
C LEU A 383 -2.50 10.18 -4.22
N PRO A 384 -3.27 9.90 -5.28
CA PRO A 384 -3.91 8.59 -5.45
C PRO A 384 -2.96 7.50 -5.94
N LEU A 385 -1.97 7.88 -6.76
CA LEU A 385 -1.06 6.98 -7.46
C LEU A 385 0.39 7.46 -7.33
N GLY A 386 1.34 6.50 -7.32
CA GLY A 386 2.77 6.77 -7.33
C GLY A 386 3.50 5.84 -8.29
N VAL A 387 4.41 6.39 -9.11
CA VAL A 387 5.24 5.58 -10.03
C VAL A 387 6.46 5.08 -9.27
N VAL A 388 6.66 3.77 -9.19
CA VAL A 388 7.76 3.21 -8.39
C VAL A 388 9.10 3.39 -9.12
N SER A 389 10.11 3.94 -8.44
CA SER A 389 11.47 4.10 -8.97
C SER A 389 12.31 2.84 -8.86
N SER A 390 12.22 2.17 -7.72
CA SER A 390 12.94 0.94 -7.43
C SER A 390 12.27 0.23 -6.27
N ILE A 391 12.45 -1.09 -6.19
CA ILE A 391 12.33 -1.80 -4.93
C ILE A 391 13.68 -1.76 -4.24
N ASN A 392 13.72 -1.30 -2.99
CA ASN A 392 14.97 -1.09 -2.29
C ASN A 392 15.69 -2.42 -2.01
N GLY A 393 16.97 -2.45 -2.36
CA GLY A 393 17.87 -3.50 -1.89
C GLY A 393 18.13 -3.33 -0.40
N SER A 394 18.43 -4.41 0.30
CA SER A 394 18.70 -4.38 1.74
C SER A 394 19.91 -5.22 2.14
N VAL A 395 20.57 -4.81 3.20
CA VAL A 395 21.56 -5.61 3.91
C VAL A 395 21.30 -5.50 5.41
N ARG A 396 21.33 -6.65 6.09
CA ARG A 396 21.06 -6.73 7.52
C ARG A 396 22.22 -7.37 8.25
N TYR A 397 22.50 -6.86 9.43
CA TYR A 397 23.55 -7.37 10.31
C TYR A 397 23.04 -7.61 11.72
N LEU A 398 23.57 -8.64 12.37
CA LEU A 398 23.54 -8.78 13.82
C LEU A 398 24.92 -8.40 14.36
N CYS A 399 24.93 -7.47 15.30
CA CYS A 399 26.14 -6.84 15.80
C CYS A 399 26.21 -6.96 17.32
N GLN A 400 27.44 -7.01 17.84
CA GLN A 400 27.72 -6.91 19.26
C GLN A 400 28.90 -5.97 19.48
N VAL A 401 28.76 -5.04 20.43
CA VAL A 401 29.89 -4.28 20.98
C VAL A 401 30.16 -4.81 22.40
N THR A 402 31.42 -5.12 22.67
CA THR A 402 31.92 -5.62 23.96
C THR A 402 32.85 -4.60 24.59
N GLY A 403 32.43 -4.08 25.73
CA GLY A 403 33.17 -3.16 26.58
C GLY A 403 33.56 -3.81 27.89
N VAL A 404 33.50 -3.04 28.99
CA VAL A 404 33.82 -3.53 30.34
C VAL A 404 32.75 -3.06 31.30
N ALA A 405 32.07 -4.02 31.95
CA ALA A 405 31.13 -3.70 33.00
C ALA A 405 31.87 -3.16 34.23
N SER A 406 31.42 -2.01 34.75
CA SER A 406 32.04 -1.38 35.92
C SER A 406 31.03 -0.55 36.71
N HIS A 407 31.36 -0.17 37.95
CA HIS A 407 30.41 0.56 38.79
C HIS A 407 30.21 2.01 38.30
N ALA A 408 28.95 2.41 38.11
CA ALA A 408 28.58 3.68 37.48
C ALA A 408 28.95 4.93 38.31
N GLY A 409 29.06 4.81 39.64
CA GLY A 409 29.41 5.93 40.51
C GLY A 409 30.92 6.11 40.74
N THR A 410 31.69 5.02 40.67
CA THR A 410 33.11 5.02 41.09
C THR A 410 34.07 4.92 39.92
N THR A 411 33.59 4.56 38.72
CA THR A 411 34.42 4.54 37.51
C THR A 411 34.45 5.94 36.87
N PRO A 412 35.60 6.63 36.83
CA PRO A 412 35.72 7.93 36.17
C PRO A 412 35.38 7.86 34.68
N MET A 413 34.79 8.92 34.12
CA MET A 413 34.32 8.93 32.72
C MET A 413 35.41 8.59 31.70
N ASN A 414 36.63 9.09 31.89
CA ASN A 414 37.78 8.84 31.00
C ASN A 414 38.37 7.43 31.09
N ARG A 415 37.85 6.57 31.97
CA ARG A 415 38.26 5.16 32.12
C ARG A 415 37.21 4.16 31.66
N ARG A 416 36.03 4.62 31.22
CA ARG A 416 34.94 3.73 30.82
C ARG A 416 35.20 3.12 29.45
N ARG A 417 34.75 1.88 29.30
CA ARG A 417 34.62 1.13 28.04
C ARG A 417 33.15 0.79 27.87
N ASP A 418 32.34 1.83 27.69
CA ASP A 418 30.88 1.73 27.69
C ASP A 418 30.38 1.28 26.31
N ALA A 419 29.85 0.06 26.25
CA ALA A 419 29.36 -0.53 25.01
C ALA A 419 28.10 0.18 24.49
N ALA A 420 27.15 0.53 25.37
CA ALA A 420 25.90 1.16 24.95
C ALA A 420 26.14 2.57 24.40
N CYS A 421 27.02 3.35 25.02
CA CYS A 421 27.37 4.67 24.49
C CYS A 421 28.10 4.60 23.14
N ALA A 422 28.85 3.53 22.86
CA ALA A 422 29.45 3.33 21.54
C ALA A 422 28.38 3.10 20.46
N VAL A 423 27.39 2.23 20.74
CA VAL A 423 26.28 1.98 19.81
C VAL A 423 25.39 3.23 19.66
N ALA A 424 25.24 4.06 20.71
CA ALA A 424 24.47 5.31 20.61
C ALA A 424 25.09 6.33 19.66
N GLU A 425 26.42 6.40 19.65
CA GLU A 425 27.13 7.23 18.68
C GLU A 425 26.96 6.72 17.25
N LEU A 426 27.00 5.39 17.06
CA LEU A 426 26.75 4.78 15.75
C LEU A 426 25.33 5.04 15.27
N ALA A 427 24.32 4.90 16.14
CA ALA A 427 22.92 5.12 15.80
C ALA A 427 22.69 6.53 15.24
N LEU A 428 23.21 7.54 15.92
CA LEU A 428 23.11 8.93 15.47
C LEU A 428 23.90 9.19 14.19
N TYR A 429 25.04 8.52 13.98
CA TYR A 429 25.76 8.61 12.71
C TYR A 429 24.96 8.00 11.56
N MET A 430 24.43 6.79 11.77
CA MET A 430 23.70 6.02 10.78
C MET A 430 22.46 6.79 10.29
N GLU A 431 21.68 7.37 11.21
CA GLU A 431 20.55 8.25 10.88
C GLU A 431 20.98 9.42 9.99
N ARG A 432 22.02 10.16 10.39
CA ARG A 432 22.54 11.29 9.60
C ARG A 432 23.06 10.86 8.23
N ARG A 433 23.76 9.73 8.14
CA ARG A 433 24.37 9.25 6.90
C ARG A 433 23.32 8.78 5.89
N ALA A 434 22.25 8.13 6.34
CA ALA A 434 21.15 7.72 5.48
C ALA A 434 20.34 8.93 4.98
N ALA A 435 20.04 9.89 5.86
CA ALA A 435 19.31 11.12 5.50
C ALA A 435 20.03 12.00 4.46
N GLN A 436 21.32 11.78 4.22
CA GLN A 436 22.13 12.48 3.21
C GLN A 436 22.22 11.74 1.87
N ASP A 437 21.63 10.54 1.73
CA ASP A 437 21.83 9.62 0.61
C ASP A 437 20.51 9.31 -0.13
N GLY A 438 19.79 10.38 -0.46
CA GLY A 438 18.51 10.31 -1.16
C GLY A 438 17.49 9.47 -0.39
N ASP A 439 16.93 8.46 -1.04
CA ASP A 439 15.89 7.60 -0.46
C ASP A 439 16.45 6.40 0.32
N SER A 440 17.71 6.48 0.76
CA SER A 440 18.30 5.46 1.63
C SER A 440 17.72 5.55 3.04
N VAL A 441 17.51 4.39 3.67
CA VAL A 441 17.07 4.30 5.06
C VAL A 441 17.99 3.38 5.85
N ALA A 442 18.17 3.70 7.13
CA ALA A 442 19.03 2.92 8.01
C ALA A 442 18.44 2.88 9.43
N THR A 443 18.30 1.67 9.97
CA THR A 443 17.54 1.44 11.21
C THR A 443 18.26 0.46 12.13
N ILE A 444 18.30 0.77 13.43
CA ILE A 444 18.62 -0.18 14.49
C ILE A 444 17.29 -0.60 15.11
N GLY A 445 16.80 -1.77 14.70
CA GLY A 445 15.49 -2.29 15.14
C GLY A 445 15.57 -3.12 16.42
N GLN A 446 16.74 -3.68 16.72
CA GLN A 446 17.02 -4.42 17.95
C GLN A 446 18.12 -3.69 18.73
N TRP A 447 17.88 -3.49 20.02
CA TRP A 447 18.84 -2.86 20.93
C TRP A 447 18.75 -3.51 22.31
N GLN A 448 19.82 -4.16 22.76
CA GLN A 448 19.83 -4.89 24.03
C GLN A 448 21.12 -4.65 24.79
N VAL A 449 21.00 -4.33 26.08
CA VAL A 449 22.12 -4.31 27.03
C VAL A 449 21.96 -5.52 27.94
N PRO A 450 22.58 -6.67 27.61
CA PRO A 450 22.38 -7.90 28.37
C PRO A 450 22.87 -7.72 29.81
N ASN A 451 22.07 -8.19 30.78
CA ASN A 451 22.33 -8.04 32.21
C ASN A 451 22.53 -6.58 32.66
N GLY A 452 21.91 -5.62 31.96
CA GLY A 452 21.99 -4.20 32.30
C GLY A 452 21.43 -3.92 33.70
N SER A 453 22.11 -3.03 34.44
CA SER A 453 21.67 -2.52 35.74
C SER A 453 21.87 -1.01 35.79
N ILE A 454 20.98 -0.31 36.48
CA ILE A 454 20.98 1.17 36.60
C ILE A 454 22.34 1.71 37.07
N ASN A 455 23.03 0.98 37.94
CA ASN A 455 24.30 1.38 38.55
C ASN A 455 25.54 0.72 37.93
N VAL A 456 25.44 0.12 36.75
CA VAL A 456 26.55 -0.56 36.05
C VAL A 456 26.75 0.04 34.67
N VAL A 457 27.99 0.43 34.36
CA VAL A 457 28.42 0.81 33.00
C VAL A 457 28.21 -0.41 32.07
N PRO A 458 27.49 -0.28 30.95
CA PRO A 458 27.23 -1.40 30.04
C PRO A 458 28.50 -2.05 29.49
N GLY A 459 28.71 -3.32 29.85
CA GLY A 459 29.83 -4.12 29.37
C GLY A 459 29.60 -4.79 28.01
N ALA A 460 28.36 -4.85 27.54
CA ALA A 460 28.02 -5.38 26.23
C ALA A 460 26.75 -4.68 25.69
N CYS A 461 26.61 -4.63 24.37
CA CYS A 461 25.40 -4.22 23.70
C CYS A 461 25.21 -5.02 22.42
N HIS A 462 24.06 -5.69 22.28
CA HIS A 462 23.67 -6.42 21.08
C HIS A 462 22.65 -5.59 20.31
N PHE A 463 22.82 -5.48 19.00
CA PHE A 463 21.95 -4.66 18.17
C PHE A 463 21.88 -5.18 16.74
N SER A 464 20.86 -4.78 16.00
CA SER A 464 20.74 -5.05 14.57
C SER A 464 21.05 -3.81 13.74
N LEU A 465 21.45 -4.01 12.49
CA LEU A 465 21.47 -2.98 11.45
C LEU A 465 20.57 -3.45 10.31
N ASP A 466 19.65 -2.61 9.83
CA ASP A 466 18.89 -2.79 8.59
C ASP A 466 19.14 -1.57 7.71
N LEU A 467 19.88 -1.76 6.63
CA LEU A 467 20.30 -0.71 5.71
C LEU A 467 19.67 -0.97 4.34
N ARG A 468 18.90 -0.02 3.83
CA ARG A 468 18.21 -0.16 2.53
C ARG A 468 18.47 1.03 1.62
N ALA A 469 18.55 0.78 0.33
CA ALA A 469 18.70 1.83 -0.66
C ALA A 469 18.10 1.43 -2.03
N PRO A 470 17.77 2.41 -2.90
CA PRO A 470 17.22 2.16 -4.23
C PRO A 470 18.16 1.45 -5.19
N THR A 471 19.47 1.44 -4.93
CA THR A 471 20.45 0.76 -5.78
C THR A 471 21.44 -0.02 -4.94
N ASP A 472 21.97 -1.12 -5.49
CA ASP A 472 23.01 -1.91 -4.83
C ASP A 472 24.25 -1.07 -4.51
N ALA A 473 24.66 -0.20 -5.43
CA ALA A 473 25.81 0.68 -5.24
C ALA A 473 25.61 1.65 -4.05
N GLN A 474 24.42 2.25 -3.91
CA GLN A 474 24.09 3.09 -2.76
C GLN A 474 24.02 2.29 -1.47
N ARG A 475 23.32 1.13 -1.47
CA ARG A 475 23.23 0.25 -0.30
C ARG A 475 24.62 -0.14 0.20
N ASP A 476 25.50 -0.53 -0.72
CA ASP A 476 26.84 -0.97 -0.38
C ASP A 476 27.72 0.19 0.07
N ALA A 477 27.53 1.40 -0.45
CA ALA A 477 28.19 2.60 0.07
C ALA A 477 27.74 2.93 1.49
N LEU A 478 26.43 2.95 1.74
CA LEU A 478 25.86 3.16 3.08
C LEU A 478 26.38 2.12 4.08
N ALA A 479 26.38 0.84 3.71
CA ALA A 479 26.91 -0.23 4.56
C ALA A 479 28.40 -0.07 4.84
N ARG A 480 29.22 0.22 3.83
CA ARG A 480 30.65 0.48 4.03
C ARG A 480 30.89 1.64 4.99
N ASP A 481 30.17 2.74 4.82
CA ASP A 481 30.33 3.94 5.66
C ASP A 481 29.92 3.68 7.12
N VAL A 482 28.78 3.01 7.33
CA VAL A 482 28.30 2.63 8.68
C VAL A 482 29.25 1.66 9.38
N LEU A 483 29.75 0.64 8.68
CA LEU A 483 30.70 -0.32 9.26
C LEU A 483 32.07 0.32 9.55
N ALA A 484 32.54 1.22 8.69
CA ALA A 484 33.76 1.98 8.93
C ALA A 484 33.64 2.90 10.15
N GLU A 485 32.48 3.57 10.33
CA GLU A 485 32.25 4.39 11.51
C GLU A 485 32.15 3.54 12.79
N LEU A 486 31.51 2.37 12.75
CA LEU A 486 31.49 1.43 13.87
C LEU A 486 32.92 1.08 14.31
N GLU A 487 33.79 0.74 13.36
CA GLU A 487 35.19 0.44 13.65
C GLU A 487 35.92 1.66 14.27
N ALA A 488 35.72 2.86 13.71
CA ALA A 488 36.32 4.10 14.20
C ALA A 488 35.87 4.44 15.63
N ILE A 489 34.57 4.33 15.92
CA ILE A 489 33.99 4.52 17.26
C ILE A 489 34.58 3.51 18.24
N CYS A 490 34.61 2.22 17.88
CA CYS A 490 35.13 1.17 18.75
C CYS A 490 36.59 1.41 19.12
N ARG A 491 37.42 1.75 18.13
CA ARG A 491 38.83 2.10 18.33
C ARG A 491 39.01 3.32 19.24
N ARG A 492 38.24 4.40 19.01
CA ARG A 492 38.29 5.63 19.82
C ARG A 492 37.88 5.38 21.27
N ARG A 493 36.86 4.55 21.50
CA ARG A 493 36.32 4.23 22.84
C ARG A 493 37.07 3.08 23.54
N GLY A 494 37.90 2.34 22.82
CA GLY A 494 38.65 1.19 23.33
C GLY A 494 37.77 -0.02 23.64
N VAL A 495 36.70 -0.21 22.88
CA VAL A 495 35.77 -1.36 22.95
C VAL A 495 35.98 -2.27 21.74
N GLN A 496 35.54 -3.52 21.83
CA GLN A 496 35.59 -4.51 20.75
C GLN A 496 34.22 -4.62 20.07
N HIS A 497 34.18 -5.08 18.82
CA HIS A 497 32.92 -5.38 18.13
C HIS A 497 33.00 -6.66 17.31
N SER A 498 31.84 -7.25 17.03
CA SER A 498 31.63 -8.31 16.04
C SER A 498 30.41 -7.98 15.20
N VAL A 499 30.46 -8.34 13.91
CA VAL A 499 29.40 -8.10 12.93
C VAL A 499 29.18 -9.39 12.15
N GLU A 500 27.93 -9.81 12.04
CA GLU A 500 27.51 -10.94 11.22
C GLU A 500 26.49 -10.44 10.20
N GLU A 501 26.80 -10.57 8.90
CA GLU A 501 25.81 -10.31 7.83
C GLU A 501 24.80 -11.46 7.81
N THR A 502 23.55 -11.16 8.09
CA THR A 502 22.48 -12.17 8.18
C THR A 502 21.64 -12.27 6.91
N MET A 503 21.60 -11.20 6.12
CA MET A 503 20.81 -11.14 4.89
C MET A 503 21.35 -10.06 3.97
N ARG A 504 21.30 -10.36 2.66
CA ARG A 504 21.50 -9.40 1.58
C ARG A 504 20.52 -9.68 0.46
N ALA A 505 19.83 -8.63 0.02
CA ALA A 505 18.91 -8.67 -1.11
C ALA A 505 19.27 -7.54 -2.09
N ALA A 506 19.38 -7.88 -3.37
CA ALA A 506 19.64 -6.93 -4.45
C ALA A 506 18.47 -5.93 -4.58
N ALA A 507 18.79 -4.71 -4.99
CA ALA A 507 17.77 -3.76 -5.42
C ALA A 507 17.15 -4.20 -6.75
N ALA A 508 15.89 -3.87 -6.96
CA ALA A 508 15.20 -4.10 -8.23
C ALA A 508 14.69 -2.76 -8.81
N PRO A 509 15.56 -1.99 -9.48
CA PRO A 509 15.16 -0.74 -10.12
C PRO A 509 14.12 -0.96 -11.21
N SER A 510 13.14 -0.06 -11.28
CA SER A 510 12.18 -0.03 -12.39
C SER A 510 12.92 0.24 -13.70
N ALA A 511 12.63 -0.55 -14.72
CA ALA A 511 13.15 -0.36 -16.06
C ALA A 511 12.70 1.01 -16.59
N PRO A 512 13.61 1.89 -17.05
CA PRO A 512 13.27 3.27 -17.42
C PRO A 512 12.15 3.38 -18.45
N GLY A 513 12.10 2.48 -19.44
CA GLY A 513 11.04 2.45 -20.44
C GLY A 513 9.66 2.13 -19.86
N TRP A 514 9.59 1.20 -18.90
CA TRP A 514 8.34 0.85 -18.22
C TRP A 514 7.91 1.91 -17.22
N GLN A 515 8.85 2.49 -16.48
CA GLN A 515 8.59 3.63 -15.61
C GLN A 515 7.98 4.79 -16.40
N ALA A 516 8.56 5.13 -17.56
CA ALA A 516 8.04 6.18 -18.42
C ALA A 516 6.63 5.89 -18.97
N ARG A 517 6.27 4.61 -19.23
CA ARG A 517 4.91 4.22 -19.59
C ARG A 517 3.93 4.44 -18.45
N TRP A 518 4.31 4.10 -17.21
CA TRP A 518 3.53 4.43 -16.02
C TRP A 518 3.36 5.93 -15.83
N THR A 519 4.44 6.71 -15.99
CA THR A 519 4.38 8.18 -15.94
C THR A 519 3.35 8.73 -16.93
N ARG A 520 3.39 8.31 -18.20
CA ARG A 520 2.42 8.75 -19.22
C ARG A 520 0.99 8.29 -18.90
N ALA A 521 0.83 7.07 -18.37
CA ALA A 521 -0.47 6.55 -17.99
C ALA A 521 -1.11 7.37 -16.86
N VAL A 522 -0.34 7.71 -15.82
CA VAL A 522 -0.81 8.55 -14.71
C VAL A 522 -1.06 9.99 -15.18
N GLU A 523 -0.21 10.54 -16.04
CA GLU A 523 -0.39 11.89 -16.61
C GLU A 523 -1.68 12.01 -17.44
N ALA A 524 -2.07 10.95 -18.15
CA ALA A 524 -3.30 10.91 -18.94
C ALA A 524 -4.56 11.10 -18.07
N LEU A 525 -4.53 10.63 -16.82
CA LEU A 525 -5.60 10.83 -15.84
C LEU A 525 -5.70 12.26 -15.32
N GLY A 526 -4.66 13.08 -15.53
CA GLY A 526 -4.58 14.45 -15.02
C GLY A 526 -4.36 14.55 -13.52
N VAL A 527 -3.91 13.48 -12.86
CA VAL A 527 -3.47 13.50 -11.46
C VAL A 527 -1.97 13.81 -11.37
N PRO A 528 -1.47 14.31 -10.23
CA PRO A 528 -0.06 14.66 -10.09
C PRO A 528 0.86 13.46 -10.28
N LEU A 529 2.01 13.71 -10.89
CA LEU A 529 3.08 12.73 -11.02
C LEU A 529 3.92 12.77 -9.75
N PHE A 530 4.12 11.60 -9.16
CA PHE A 530 5.04 11.41 -8.05
C PHE A 530 5.77 10.09 -8.21
N THR A 531 7.05 10.11 -7.88
CA THR A 531 7.94 8.95 -8.02
C THR A 531 8.60 8.68 -6.67
N LEU A 532 8.56 7.42 -6.24
CA LEU A 532 9.02 6.97 -4.93
C LEU A 532 9.56 5.54 -5.01
N PRO A 533 10.52 5.13 -4.17
CA PRO A 533 10.89 3.74 -4.07
C PRO A 533 9.88 2.93 -3.24
N SER A 534 9.86 1.62 -3.46
CA SER A 534 9.24 0.66 -2.56
C SER A 534 10.21 0.28 -1.45
N GLY A 535 9.76 0.43 -0.19
CA GLY A 535 10.49 -0.04 0.99
C GLY A 535 10.28 -1.52 1.31
N ALA A 536 9.22 -2.12 0.76
CA ALA A 536 8.83 -3.52 0.94
C ALA A 536 9.30 -4.39 -0.23
N GLY A 537 9.43 -5.70 0.00
CA GLY A 537 9.67 -6.67 -1.06
C GLY A 537 8.40 -6.91 -1.87
N HIS A 538 8.56 -7.31 -3.14
CA HIS A 538 7.45 -7.67 -4.05
C HIS A 538 7.92 -8.76 -5.01
N ASP A 539 7.01 -9.52 -5.59
CA ASP A 539 7.34 -10.52 -6.60
C ASP A 539 8.13 -9.93 -7.77
N ALA A 540 7.87 -8.66 -8.14
CA ALA A 540 8.68 -7.91 -9.10
C ALA A 540 10.19 -7.97 -8.86
N MET A 541 10.66 -8.14 -7.61
CA MET A 541 12.08 -8.31 -7.31
C MET A 541 12.67 -9.56 -7.98
N LYS A 542 11.91 -10.66 -8.04
CA LYS A 542 12.33 -11.89 -8.71
C LYS A 542 12.24 -11.75 -10.21
N LEU A 543 11.17 -11.18 -10.73
CA LEU A 543 11.01 -11.00 -12.17
C LEU A 543 12.08 -10.05 -12.74
N HIS A 544 12.54 -9.06 -11.96
CA HIS A 544 13.63 -8.16 -12.32
C HIS A 544 14.93 -8.89 -12.72
N GLU A 545 15.19 -10.09 -12.17
CA GLU A 545 16.41 -10.85 -12.44
C GLU A 545 16.48 -11.34 -13.90
N VAL A 546 15.33 -11.46 -14.59
CA VAL A 546 15.26 -12.05 -15.94
C VAL A 546 14.53 -11.18 -16.98
N MET A 547 13.76 -10.17 -16.57
CA MET A 547 12.99 -9.32 -17.49
C MET A 547 12.84 -7.88 -16.95
N PRO A 548 12.61 -6.89 -17.84
CA PRO A 548 12.39 -5.52 -17.39
C PRO A 548 11.07 -5.42 -16.62
N GLN A 549 11.08 -4.72 -15.48
CA GLN A 549 9.90 -4.56 -14.63
C GLN A 549 9.63 -3.10 -14.25
N ALA A 550 8.39 -2.73 -13.96
CA ALA A 550 8.08 -1.52 -13.20
C ALA A 550 6.74 -1.62 -12.46
N MET A 551 6.63 -0.94 -11.32
CA MET A 551 5.43 -0.96 -10.50
C MET A 551 4.66 0.38 -10.48
N LEU A 552 3.38 0.29 -10.17
CA LEU A 552 2.51 1.42 -9.84
C LEU A 552 1.94 1.23 -8.43
N PHE A 553 2.14 2.22 -7.56
CA PHE A 553 1.53 2.25 -6.24
C PHE A 553 0.19 2.96 -6.24
N VAL A 554 -0.70 2.43 -5.40
CA VAL A 554 -1.98 3.01 -5.03
C VAL A 554 -1.93 3.42 -3.56
N ARG A 555 -2.47 4.60 -3.25
CA ARG A 555 -2.51 5.11 -1.88
C ARG A 555 -3.25 4.16 -0.95
N GLY A 556 -2.63 3.90 0.21
CA GLY A 556 -3.30 3.31 1.36
C GLY A 556 -3.96 4.37 2.25
N GLU A 557 -5.10 4.02 2.85
CA GLU A 557 -5.79 4.81 3.87
C GLU A 557 -5.15 4.61 5.25
N ASN A 558 -5.61 5.35 6.26
CA ASN A 558 -5.11 5.24 7.64
C ASN A 558 -3.57 5.40 7.73
N ALA A 559 -3.03 6.44 7.07
CA ALA A 559 -1.60 6.68 6.90
C ALA A 559 -0.84 5.55 6.20
N GLY A 560 -1.49 4.88 5.26
CA GLY A 560 -0.87 3.82 4.46
C GLY A 560 -0.48 2.59 5.28
N ILE A 561 -1.14 2.37 6.42
CA ILE A 561 -0.91 1.18 7.23
C ILE A 561 -1.16 -0.09 6.39
N SER A 562 -0.27 -1.05 6.52
CA SER A 562 -0.36 -2.37 5.90
C SER A 562 0.09 -3.45 6.91
N HIS A 563 -0.07 -4.73 6.56
CA HIS A 563 0.14 -5.85 7.48
C HIS A 563 -0.72 -5.71 8.75
N ASN A 564 -1.90 -5.11 8.60
CA ASN A 564 -2.79 -4.71 9.67
C ASN A 564 -4.25 -4.76 9.21
N PRO A 565 -5.22 -5.14 10.06
CA PRO A 565 -6.64 -5.16 9.67
C PRO A 565 -7.23 -3.79 9.32
N LEU A 566 -6.54 -2.69 9.66
CA LEU A 566 -6.92 -1.33 9.28
C LEU A 566 -6.43 -0.93 7.89
N GLU A 567 -5.68 -1.78 7.19
CA GLU A 567 -5.30 -1.55 5.79
C GLU A 567 -6.55 -1.31 4.95
N SER A 568 -6.54 -0.24 4.17
CA SER A 568 -7.64 0.08 3.26
C SER A 568 -7.19 0.92 2.08
N THR A 569 -7.96 0.89 1.00
CA THR A 569 -7.85 1.82 -0.13
C THR A 569 -9.24 2.03 -0.74
N THR A 570 -9.46 3.17 -1.39
CA THR A 570 -10.80 3.55 -1.87
C THR A 570 -11.11 2.94 -3.23
N CYS A 571 -12.40 2.71 -3.51
CA CYS A 571 -12.79 2.25 -4.85
C CYS A 571 -12.46 3.28 -5.95
N ASP A 572 -12.39 4.57 -5.61
CA ASP A 572 -11.97 5.63 -6.53
C ASP A 572 -10.48 5.57 -6.85
N ASP A 573 -9.61 5.35 -5.85
CA ASP A 573 -8.18 5.15 -6.08
C ASP A 573 -7.93 3.84 -6.87
N MET A 574 -8.68 2.76 -6.58
CA MET A 574 -8.65 1.54 -7.38
C MET A 574 -9.13 1.75 -8.83
N GLN A 575 -10.13 2.62 -9.04
CA GLN A 575 -10.60 2.97 -10.39
C GLN A 575 -9.51 3.68 -11.17
N LEU A 576 -8.80 4.63 -10.54
CA LEU A 576 -7.65 5.30 -11.17
C LEU A 576 -6.52 4.32 -11.50
N ALA A 577 -6.30 3.31 -10.67
CA ALA A 577 -5.31 2.26 -10.96
C ALA A 577 -5.71 1.41 -12.18
N VAL A 578 -6.99 1.03 -12.31
CA VAL A 578 -7.53 0.37 -13.51
C VAL A 578 -7.38 1.26 -14.74
N ASP A 579 -7.76 2.53 -14.65
CA ASP A 579 -7.66 3.48 -15.77
C ASP A 579 -6.19 3.68 -16.20
N ALA A 580 -5.26 3.77 -15.25
CA ALA A 580 -3.82 3.83 -15.53
C ALA A 580 -3.34 2.55 -16.25
N PHE A 581 -3.76 1.37 -15.79
CA PHE A 581 -3.40 0.10 -16.43
C PHE A 581 -3.94 0.02 -17.86
N GLU A 582 -5.16 0.50 -18.12
CA GLU A 582 -5.69 0.60 -19.48
C GLU A 582 -4.92 1.57 -20.35
N HIS A 583 -4.52 2.73 -19.82
CA HIS A 583 -3.64 3.64 -20.55
C HIS A 583 -2.28 3.00 -20.87
N LEU A 584 -1.73 2.18 -19.97
CA LEU A 584 -0.52 1.41 -20.23
C LEU A 584 -0.74 0.40 -21.37
N ILE A 585 -1.83 -0.35 -21.36
CA ILE A 585 -2.22 -1.28 -22.43
C ILE A 585 -2.34 -0.55 -23.77
N HIS A 586 -3.07 0.57 -23.82
CA HIS A 586 -3.28 1.33 -25.07
C HIS A 586 -1.99 1.93 -25.62
N GLN A 587 -1.07 2.36 -24.74
CA GLN A 587 0.26 2.78 -25.16
C GLN A 587 1.02 1.63 -25.83
N LEU A 588 1.04 0.44 -25.22
CA LEU A 588 1.69 -0.74 -25.80
C LEU A 588 1.03 -1.18 -27.11
N GLU A 589 -0.31 -1.15 -27.19
CA GLU A 589 -1.05 -1.45 -28.41
C GLU A 589 -0.64 -0.51 -29.54
N SER A 590 -0.49 0.79 -29.26
CA SER A 590 -0.05 1.78 -30.23
C SER A 590 1.43 1.64 -30.62
N GLU A 591 2.29 1.19 -29.71
CA GLU A 591 3.73 0.96 -29.96
C GLU A 591 3.99 -0.33 -30.77
N LEU A 592 3.09 -1.31 -30.70
CA LEU A 592 3.22 -2.64 -31.32
C LEU A 592 2.34 -2.86 -32.55
N SER A 593 1.42 -1.93 -32.83
CA SER A 593 0.64 -1.88 -34.09
C SER A 593 1.45 -1.22 -35.19
#